data_AF-M4FAR8-F1
#
_entry.id   AF-M4FAR8-F1
#
_cell.length_a   1.000
_cell.length_b   1.000
_cell.length_c   1.000
_cell.angle_alpha   90.00
_cell.angle_beta   90.00
_cell.angle_gamma   90.00
#
_symmetry.space_group_name_H-M   'P 1'
#
loop_
_entity.id
_entity.type
_entity.pdbx_description
1 polymer ?
#
loop_
_entity_poly.entity_id
_entity_poly.type
_entity_poly.pdbx_seq_one_letter_code
_entity_poly.pdbx_strand_id
1 'polypeptide(L)'
;MSAKKGSASITVSGDDLTRARKARGGGVATRASYQSAEVVCFTGNLPAALSNLNLQVFPHDGTTLPSGEPLEVIQNISQLHHLGEQLSLESSSISREELEELKNQLSEEKAQRVARELEIHDLKDKIKDVERSAEISSADALSVGKKNKELEEAMETLRLETVMAVSGARITARWELMREWLQRKNDQWDLAKALAQYKTVVLEESKNKGATVPTFENEPTIPPDSGMGIDLRPGGYSS
;
A
#
# COMPACT_ATOMS: atom_id res chain seq x y z
N MET A 1 -8.00 -26.65 -47.48
CA MET A 1 -7.17 -26.45 -46.27
C MET A 1 -6.60 -25.03 -46.34
N SER A 2 -7.17 -24.11 -45.57
CA SER A 2 -6.69 -22.71 -45.49
C SER A 2 -6.67 -22.28 -44.04
N ALA A 3 -5.48 -22.02 -43.51
CA ALA A 3 -5.29 -21.52 -42.16
C ALA A 3 -5.39 -19.99 -42.16
N LYS A 4 -6.43 -19.47 -41.49
CA LYS A 4 -6.64 -18.04 -41.25
C LYS A 4 -5.98 -17.69 -39.91
N LYS A 5 -4.78 -17.09 -39.94
CA LYS A 5 -4.14 -16.52 -38.75
C LYS A 5 -4.79 -15.17 -38.44
N GLY A 6 -5.57 -15.12 -37.36
CA GLY A 6 -6.01 -13.87 -36.74
C GLY A 6 -4.91 -13.32 -35.84
N SER A 7 -4.47 -12.09 -36.11
CA SER A 7 -3.52 -11.35 -35.28
C SER A 7 -4.32 -10.38 -34.43
N ALA A 8 -4.35 -10.58 -33.11
CA ALA A 8 -4.96 -9.65 -32.17
C ALA A 8 -3.91 -8.61 -31.74
N SER A 9 -4.14 -7.36 -32.12
CA SER A 9 -3.41 -6.19 -31.64
C SER A 9 -3.97 -5.79 -30.28
N ILE A 10 -3.17 -5.93 -29.22
CA ILE A 10 -3.47 -5.36 -27.90
C ILE A 10 -2.93 -3.94 -27.88
N THR A 11 -3.82 -2.96 -28.03
CA THR A 11 -3.57 -1.54 -27.80
C THR A 11 -3.81 -1.25 -26.32
N VAL A 12 -2.75 -1.00 -25.56
CA VAL A 12 -2.84 -0.39 -24.22
C VAL A 12 -2.57 1.10 -24.40
N SER A 13 -3.65 1.89 -24.42
CA SER A 13 -3.60 3.34 -24.26
C SER A 13 -3.71 3.64 -22.77
N GLY A 14 -2.61 4.11 -22.18
CA GLY A 14 -2.66 4.92 -20.97
C GLY A 14 -2.57 6.38 -21.39
N ASP A 15 -3.47 7.21 -20.85
CA ASP A 15 -3.17 8.60 -20.47
C ASP A 15 -4.27 9.12 -19.52
N ASP A 16 -3.78 9.69 -18.41
CA ASP A 16 -4.26 10.81 -17.61
C ASP A 16 -5.54 10.77 -16.74
N LEU A 17 -5.27 10.69 -15.43
CA LEU A 17 -5.56 11.74 -14.41
C LEU A 17 -6.57 12.82 -14.87
N THR A 18 -7.79 12.92 -14.35
CA THR A 18 -8.10 13.41 -13.00
C THR A 18 -9.63 13.47 -12.83
N ARG A 19 -10.20 12.93 -11.75
CA ARG A 19 -11.30 13.60 -11.01
C ARG A 19 -11.65 12.90 -9.70
N ALA A 20 -11.36 13.61 -8.62
CA ALA A 20 -11.93 13.56 -7.29
C ALA A 20 -13.04 12.53 -7.03
N ARG A 21 -12.70 11.48 -6.27
CA ARG A 21 -13.64 10.79 -5.40
C ARG A 21 -13.22 10.95 -3.95
N LYS A 22 -13.94 11.84 -3.27
CA LYS A 22 -13.99 11.99 -1.81
C LYS A 22 -14.62 10.73 -1.22
N ALA A 23 -13.80 9.71 -0.93
CA ALA A 23 -14.22 8.53 -0.20
C ALA A 23 -13.78 8.67 1.27
N ARG A 24 -14.76 9.10 2.08
CA ARG A 24 -15.04 8.68 3.46
C ARG A 24 -13.95 7.81 4.13
N GLY A 25 -12.91 8.46 4.65
CA GLY A 25 -11.99 7.86 5.62
C GLY A 25 -12.69 7.71 6.96
N GLY A 26 -13.32 6.55 7.17
CA GLY A 26 -13.80 6.12 8.48
C GLY A 26 -12.62 5.71 9.34
N GLY A 27 -12.04 6.68 10.05
CA GLY A 27 -11.08 6.40 11.12
C GLY A 27 -11.80 5.71 12.28
N VAL A 28 -11.59 4.41 12.42
CA VAL A 28 -11.99 3.65 13.61
C VAL A 28 -10.94 3.94 14.69
N ALA A 29 -11.22 4.93 15.52
CA ALA A 29 -10.50 5.15 16.77
C ALA A 29 -11.08 4.20 17.84
N THR A 30 -10.40 3.08 18.11
CA THR A 30 -10.66 2.26 19.29
C THR A 30 -10.15 3.00 20.52
N ARG A 31 -10.98 3.89 21.08
CA ARG A 31 -10.78 4.42 22.43
C ARG A 31 -11.19 3.33 23.42
N ALA A 32 -10.22 2.55 23.88
CA ALA A 32 -10.41 1.62 24.99
C ALA A 32 -10.91 2.42 26.21
N SER A 33 -12.16 2.18 26.57
CA SER A 33 -12.76 2.70 27.80
C SER A 33 -12.19 1.86 28.94
N TYR A 34 -11.23 2.43 29.67
CA TYR A 34 -10.89 1.95 30.99
C TYR A 34 -12.05 2.29 31.92
N GLN A 35 -13.05 1.41 31.97
CA GLN A 35 -13.94 1.37 33.12
C GLN A 35 -13.15 0.72 34.25
N SER A 36 -12.49 1.58 35.02
CA SER A 36 -12.01 1.24 36.36
C SER A 36 -13.23 0.82 37.16
N ALA A 37 -13.40 -0.49 37.37
CA ALA A 37 -14.37 -1.01 38.31
C ALA A 37 -14.02 -0.45 39.69
N GLU A 38 -14.82 0.51 40.14
CA GLU A 38 -14.81 0.99 41.51
C GLU A 38 -15.21 -0.20 42.39
N VAL A 39 -14.20 -0.88 42.93
CA VAL A 39 -14.36 -1.85 44.00
C VAL A 39 -14.86 -1.06 45.20
N VAL A 40 -16.18 -1.01 45.33
CA VAL A 40 -16.82 -0.63 46.59
C VAL A 40 -16.40 -1.69 47.59
N CYS A 41 -15.34 -1.38 48.33
CA CYS A 41 -14.97 -2.14 49.52
C CYS A 41 -16.17 -2.11 50.45
N PHE A 42 -16.95 -3.19 50.45
CA PHE A 42 -17.90 -3.47 51.52
C PHE A 42 -17.08 -3.67 52.80
N THR A 43 -16.79 -2.57 53.49
CA THR A 43 -16.41 -2.54 54.91
C THR A 43 -17.65 -2.88 55.75
N GLY A 44 -18.29 -3.99 55.41
CA GLY A 44 -19.28 -4.64 56.26
C GLY A 44 -18.50 -5.46 57.27
N ASN A 45 -18.67 -5.13 58.54
CA ASN A 45 -18.05 -5.83 59.66
C ASN A 45 -18.53 -7.30 59.64
N LEU A 46 -17.80 -8.18 58.94
CA LEU A 46 -18.08 -9.62 58.77
C LEU A 46 -18.45 -10.32 60.10
N PRO A 47 -17.80 -10.00 61.25
CA PRO A 47 -18.22 -10.53 62.55
C PRO A 47 -19.65 -10.17 62.94
N ALA A 48 -20.12 -8.96 62.63
CA ALA A 48 -21.48 -8.52 62.93
C ALA A 48 -22.52 -9.16 62.00
N ALA A 49 -22.17 -9.37 60.72
CA ALA A 49 -23.03 -10.11 59.79
C ALA A 49 -23.17 -11.58 60.20
N LEU A 50 -22.07 -12.22 60.63
CA LEU A 50 -22.10 -13.59 61.15
C LEU A 50 -22.86 -13.69 62.48
N SER A 51 -22.73 -12.72 63.38
CA SER A 51 -23.50 -12.70 64.64
C SER A 51 -25.01 -12.51 64.40
N ASN A 52 -25.39 -11.71 63.40
CA ASN A 52 -26.80 -11.46 63.07
C ASN A 52 -27.42 -12.67 62.37
N LEU A 53 -26.66 -13.36 61.52
CA LEU A 53 -27.07 -14.65 60.93
C LEU A 53 -27.29 -15.71 62.02
N ASN A 54 -26.39 -15.78 63.02
CA ASN A 54 -26.48 -16.75 64.10
C ASN A 54 -27.75 -16.56 64.96
N LEU A 55 -28.19 -15.31 65.17
CA LEU A 55 -29.42 -14.99 65.90
C LEU A 55 -30.69 -15.30 65.10
N GLN A 56 -30.65 -15.25 63.76
CA GLN A 56 -31.78 -15.65 62.92
C GLN A 56 -31.92 -17.16 62.73
N VAL A 57 -30.80 -17.89 62.72
CA VAL A 57 -30.81 -19.34 62.50
C VAL A 57 -31.11 -20.12 63.78
N PHE A 58 -30.71 -19.59 64.95
CA PHE A 58 -30.97 -20.20 66.26
C PHE A 58 -31.73 -19.23 67.16
N PRO A 59 -33.07 -19.11 67.02
CA PRO A 59 -33.87 -18.35 67.97
C PRO A 59 -33.57 -18.84 69.39
N HIS A 60 -33.06 -17.93 70.24
CA HIS A 60 -32.76 -18.18 71.66
C HIS A 60 -34.01 -18.38 72.52
N ASP A 61 -35.18 -18.39 71.90
CA ASP A 61 -36.39 -18.83 72.55
C ASP A 61 -36.24 -20.32 72.82
N GLY A 62 -35.91 -20.62 74.08
CA GLY A 62 -35.90 -21.95 74.67
C GLY A 62 -37.23 -22.63 74.38
N THR A 63 -37.30 -23.23 73.19
CA THR A 63 -38.43 -24.01 72.74
C THR A 63 -38.33 -25.26 73.57
N THR A 64 -39.05 -25.26 74.69
CA THR A 64 -39.29 -26.48 75.46
C THR A 64 -39.90 -27.45 74.47
N LEU A 65 -39.09 -28.42 74.06
CA LEU A 65 -39.51 -29.53 73.22
C LEU A 65 -40.83 -30.05 73.82
N PRO A 66 -41.89 -30.19 73.01
CA PRO A 66 -43.09 -30.84 73.50
C PRO A 66 -42.65 -32.19 74.07
N SER A 67 -43.12 -32.48 75.29
CA SER A 67 -42.91 -33.74 75.98
C SER A 67 -43.60 -34.86 75.19
N GLY A 68 -43.05 -35.21 74.03
CA GLY A 68 -43.45 -36.31 73.20
C GLY A 68 -42.94 -37.61 73.80
N GLU A 69 -43.79 -38.62 73.77
CA GLU A 69 -43.47 -39.95 74.31
C GLU A 69 -42.17 -40.50 73.68
N PRO A 70 -41.31 -41.16 74.46
CA PRO A 70 -39.97 -41.60 74.01
C PRO A 70 -39.96 -42.53 72.78
N LEU A 71 -41.12 -43.05 72.36
CA LEU A 71 -41.27 -43.84 71.14
C LEU A 71 -41.20 -43.00 69.84
N GLU A 72 -41.74 -41.78 69.82
CA GLU A 72 -41.73 -40.93 68.60
C GLU A 72 -40.32 -40.46 68.24
N VAL A 73 -39.49 -40.19 69.25
CA VAL A 73 -38.09 -39.78 69.05
C VAL A 73 -37.29 -40.91 68.40
N ILE A 74 -37.48 -42.16 68.85
CA ILE A 74 -36.79 -43.33 68.29
C ILE A 74 -37.25 -43.60 66.85
N GLN A 75 -38.53 -43.40 66.56
CA GLN A 75 -39.09 -43.55 65.22
C GLN A 75 -38.57 -42.48 64.25
N ASN A 76 -38.50 -41.23 64.69
CA ASN A 76 -37.94 -40.13 63.89
C ASN A 76 -36.44 -40.31 63.63
N ILE A 77 -35.67 -40.77 64.62
CA ILE A 77 -34.24 -41.09 64.43
C ILE A 77 -34.06 -42.23 63.42
N SER A 78 -34.93 -43.25 63.46
CA SER A 78 -34.87 -44.37 62.51
C SER A 78 -35.25 -43.94 61.08
N GLN A 79 -36.24 -43.05 60.92
CA GLN A 79 -36.59 -42.48 59.60
C GLN A 79 -35.47 -41.58 59.05
N LEU A 80 -34.85 -40.78 59.91
CA LEU A 80 -33.72 -39.93 59.52
C LEU A 80 -32.51 -40.77 59.08
N HIS A 81 -32.28 -41.91 59.74
CA HIS A 81 -31.22 -42.85 59.36
C HIS A 81 -31.47 -43.45 57.97
N HIS A 82 -32.70 -43.91 57.69
CA HIS A 82 -33.03 -44.43 56.36
C HIS A 82 -33.01 -43.37 55.27
N LEU A 83 -33.45 -42.14 55.56
CA LEU A 83 -33.28 -41.02 54.62
C LEU A 83 -31.81 -40.70 54.38
N GLY A 84 -30.97 -40.75 55.41
CA GLY A 84 -29.52 -40.61 55.30
C GLY A 84 -28.88 -41.69 54.43
N GLU A 85 -29.30 -42.95 54.59
CA GLU A 85 -28.84 -44.06 53.75
C GLU A 85 -29.31 -43.94 52.30
N GLN A 86 -30.58 -43.59 52.06
CA GLN A 86 -31.11 -43.40 50.72
C GLN A 86 -30.40 -42.25 49.98
N LEU A 87 -30.21 -41.11 50.65
CA LEU A 87 -29.46 -39.99 50.09
C LEU A 87 -27.99 -40.33 49.86
N SER A 88 -27.36 -41.11 50.75
CA SER A 88 -25.96 -41.54 50.59
C SER A 88 -25.77 -42.49 49.41
N LEU A 89 -26.74 -43.37 49.11
CA LEU A 89 -26.62 -44.33 48.03
C LEU A 89 -26.85 -43.69 46.65
N GLU A 90 -27.83 -42.79 46.58
CA GLU A 90 -28.23 -42.11 45.34
C GLU A 90 -27.26 -40.97 44.98
N SER A 91 -26.77 -40.23 45.98
CA SER A 91 -25.69 -39.26 45.76
C SER A 91 -24.34 -39.92 45.39
N SER A 92 -24.06 -41.13 45.87
CA SER A 92 -22.79 -41.82 45.59
C SER A 92 -22.71 -42.43 44.19
N SER A 93 -23.84 -42.71 43.54
CA SER A 93 -23.86 -43.33 42.21
C SER A 93 -23.91 -42.30 41.09
N ILE A 94 -24.75 -41.27 41.23
CA ILE A 94 -24.85 -40.17 40.25
C ILE A 94 -23.57 -39.31 40.23
N SER A 95 -22.91 -39.11 41.38
CA SER A 95 -21.68 -38.29 41.45
C SER A 95 -20.43 -38.94 40.84
N ARG A 96 -20.39 -40.26 40.68
CA ARG A 96 -19.18 -40.96 40.19
C ARG A 96 -19.05 -40.94 38.67
N GLU A 97 -20.15 -41.14 37.96
CA GLU A 97 -20.19 -41.13 36.49
C GLU A 97 -19.92 -39.71 35.96
N GLU A 98 -20.59 -38.70 36.53
CA GLU A 98 -20.34 -37.29 36.22
C GLU A 98 -18.88 -36.87 36.47
N LEU A 99 -18.25 -37.39 37.52
CA LEU A 99 -16.85 -37.10 37.83
C LEU A 99 -15.89 -37.71 36.81
N GLU A 100 -16.13 -38.94 36.36
CA GLU A 100 -15.34 -39.54 35.28
C GLU A 100 -15.57 -38.83 33.94
N GLU A 101 -16.79 -38.38 33.65
CA GLU A 101 -17.08 -37.56 32.47
C GLU A 101 -16.33 -36.22 32.52
N LEU A 102 -16.38 -35.49 33.65
CA LEU A 102 -15.64 -34.24 33.84
C LEU A 102 -14.12 -34.43 33.71
N LYS A 103 -13.59 -35.54 34.21
CA LYS A 103 -12.17 -35.89 34.07
C LYS A 103 -11.81 -36.15 32.60
N ASN A 104 -12.66 -36.85 31.85
CA ASN A 104 -12.47 -37.09 30.43
C ASN A 104 -12.52 -35.76 29.65
N GLN A 105 -13.52 -34.92 29.91
CA GLN A 105 -13.65 -33.59 29.30
C GLN A 105 -12.42 -32.72 29.61
N LEU A 106 -11.95 -32.68 30.86
CA LEU A 106 -10.74 -31.95 31.23
C LEU A 106 -9.50 -32.47 30.50
N SER A 107 -9.40 -33.78 30.30
CA SER A 107 -8.28 -34.39 29.57
C SER A 107 -8.29 -34.03 28.08
N GLU A 108 -9.48 -34.01 27.47
CA GLU A 108 -9.68 -33.63 26.08
C GLU A 108 -9.42 -32.13 25.88
N GLU A 109 -9.96 -31.28 26.76
CA GLU A 109 -9.71 -29.83 26.74
C GLU A 109 -8.20 -29.53 26.87
N LYS A 110 -7.51 -30.25 27.77
CA LYS A 110 -6.05 -30.13 27.92
C LYS A 110 -5.31 -30.52 26.63
N ALA A 111 -5.71 -31.61 25.98
CA ALA A 111 -5.12 -32.00 24.69
C ALA A 111 -5.40 -30.96 23.61
N GLN A 112 -6.62 -30.42 23.54
CA GLN A 112 -7.00 -29.37 22.60
C GLN A 112 -6.21 -28.07 22.85
N ARG A 113 -6.01 -27.71 24.11
CA ARG A 113 -5.21 -26.54 24.50
C ARG A 113 -3.77 -26.68 23.99
N VAL A 114 -3.14 -27.84 24.20
CA VAL A 114 -1.78 -28.10 23.70
C VAL A 114 -1.72 -28.03 22.18
N ALA A 115 -2.72 -28.58 21.48
CA ALA A 115 -2.78 -28.51 20.02
C ALA A 115 -2.87 -27.05 19.53
N ARG A 116 -3.72 -26.22 20.15
CA ARG A 116 -3.83 -24.79 19.83
C ARG A 116 -2.56 -23.99 20.17
N GLU A 117 -1.88 -24.32 21.27
CA GLU A 117 -0.60 -23.68 21.62
C GLU A 117 0.47 -23.96 20.55
N LEU A 118 0.53 -25.18 20.01
CA LEU A 118 1.43 -25.51 18.90
C LEU A 118 1.08 -24.75 17.61
N GLU A 119 -0.21 -24.64 17.27
CA GLU A 119 -0.67 -23.86 16.11
C GLU A 119 -0.30 -22.38 16.24
N ILE A 120 -0.48 -21.78 17.42
CA ILE A 120 -0.09 -20.40 17.70
C ILE A 120 1.43 -20.20 17.48
N HIS A 121 2.25 -21.16 17.89
CA HIS A 121 3.68 -21.12 17.66
C HIS A 121 4.04 -21.18 16.17
N ASP A 122 3.44 -22.09 15.41
CA ASP A 122 3.64 -22.20 13.96
C ASP A 122 3.21 -20.91 13.22
N LEU A 123 2.03 -20.38 13.54
CA LEU A 123 1.55 -19.12 12.95
C LEU A 123 2.45 -17.94 13.31
N LYS A 124 2.99 -17.90 14.53
CA LYS A 124 3.94 -16.87 14.95
C LYS A 124 5.22 -16.91 14.12
N ASP A 125 5.74 -18.09 13.82
CA ASP A 125 6.95 -18.21 13.01
C ASP A 125 6.68 -17.86 11.53
N LYS A 126 5.52 -18.26 10.98
CA LYS A 126 5.06 -17.81 9.65
C LYS A 126 4.93 -16.29 9.55
N ILE A 127 4.43 -15.62 10.59
CA ILE A 127 4.35 -14.16 10.62
C ILE A 127 5.75 -13.54 10.54
N LYS A 128 6.73 -14.07 11.28
CA LYS A 128 8.12 -13.58 11.20
C LYS A 128 8.74 -13.79 9.83
N ASP A 129 8.44 -14.91 9.16
CA ASP A 129 8.90 -15.18 7.80
C ASP A 129 8.32 -14.17 6.79
N VAL A 130 7.03 -13.87 6.91
CA VAL A 130 6.35 -12.88 6.07
C VAL A 130 6.90 -11.48 6.34
N GLU A 131 7.14 -11.12 7.59
CA GLU A 131 7.73 -9.82 7.98
C GLU A 131 9.11 -9.64 7.36
N ARG A 132 10.01 -10.63 7.50
CA ARG A 132 11.33 -10.61 6.83
C ARG A 132 11.23 -10.51 5.32
N SER A 133 10.28 -11.22 4.71
CA SER A 133 10.06 -11.18 3.26
C SER A 133 9.57 -9.79 2.82
N ALA A 134 8.70 -9.16 3.61
CA ALA A 134 8.22 -7.80 3.36
C ALA A 134 9.33 -6.75 3.50
N GLU A 135 10.24 -6.91 4.47
CA GLU A 135 11.42 -6.05 4.63
C GLU A 135 12.34 -6.12 3.41
N ILE A 136 12.66 -7.33 2.93
CA ILE A 136 13.48 -7.53 1.73
C ILE A 136 12.80 -6.90 0.51
N SER A 137 11.50 -7.17 0.32
CA SER A 137 10.73 -6.59 -0.79
C SER A 137 10.68 -5.06 -0.73
N SER A 138 10.62 -4.47 0.46
CA SER A 138 10.66 -3.02 0.66
C SER A 138 12.02 -2.43 0.27
N ALA A 139 13.11 -3.07 0.69
CA ALA A 139 14.47 -2.66 0.33
C ALA A 139 14.71 -2.73 -1.19
N ASP A 140 14.20 -3.77 -1.86
CA ASP A 140 14.29 -3.91 -3.31
C ASP A 140 13.51 -2.82 -4.04
N ALA A 141 12.28 -2.51 -3.59
CA ALA A 141 11.48 -1.45 -4.17
C ALA A 141 12.17 -0.07 -4.08
N LEU A 142 12.83 0.22 -2.94
CA LEU A 142 13.62 1.44 -2.76
C LEU A 142 14.84 1.48 -3.70
N SER A 143 15.54 0.35 -3.85
CA SER A 143 16.68 0.20 -4.75
C SER A 143 16.30 0.44 -6.22
N VAL A 144 15.19 -0.16 -6.67
CA VAL A 144 14.63 0.04 -8.01
C VAL A 144 14.21 1.49 -8.20
N GLY A 145 13.55 2.09 -7.22
CA GLY A 145 13.16 3.51 -7.25
C GLY A 145 14.37 4.45 -7.44
N LYS A 146 15.49 4.18 -6.75
CA LYS A 146 16.73 4.94 -6.92
C LYS A 146 17.30 4.83 -8.34
N LYS A 147 17.39 3.60 -8.88
CA LYS A 147 17.90 3.37 -10.25
C LYS A 147 17.03 4.02 -11.31
N ASN A 148 15.70 4.01 -11.14
CA ASN A 148 14.78 4.69 -12.06
C ASN A 148 15.02 6.20 -12.08
N LYS A 149 15.23 6.81 -10.90
CA LYS A 149 15.56 8.24 -10.80
C LYS A 149 16.89 8.56 -11.48
N GLU A 150 17.93 7.76 -11.24
CA GLU A 150 19.24 7.92 -11.90
C GLU A 150 19.12 7.80 -13.43
N LEU A 151 18.30 6.87 -13.93
CA LEU A 151 18.03 6.70 -15.35
C LEU A 151 17.30 7.91 -15.95
N GLU A 152 16.32 8.47 -15.23
CA GLU A 152 15.59 9.68 -15.65
C GLU A 152 16.53 10.89 -15.76
N GLU A 153 17.40 11.09 -14.76
CA GLU A 153 18.42 12.15 -14.76
C GLU A 153 19.43 11.98 -15.91
N ALA A 154 19.87 10.75 -16.19
CA ALA A 154 20.74 10.45 -17.33
C ALA A 154 20.07 10.74 -18.67
N MET A 155 18.78 10.43 -18.80
CA MET A 155 18.01 10.69 -20.02
C MET A 155 17.86 12.19 -20.27
N GLU A 156 17.59 12.99 -19.24
CA GLU A 156 17.52 14.46 -19.36
C GLU A 156 18.87 15.08 -19.73
N THR A 157 19.95 14.56 -19.14
CA THR A 157 21.31 14.99 -19.49
C THR A 157 21.60 14.73 -20.97
N LEU A 158 21.28 13.52 -21.46
CA LEU A 158 21.46 13.16 -22.87
C LEU A 158 20.62 14.03 -23.82
N ARG A 159 19.37 14.35 -23.44
CA ARG A 159 18.52 15.27 -24.22
C ARG A 159 19.17 16.64 -24.36
N LEU A 160 19.67 17.19 -23.26
CA LEU A 160 20.36 18.49 -23.25
C LEU A 160 21.61 18.46 -24.13
N GLU A 161 22.45 17.43 -23.99
CA GLU A 161 23.64 17.24 -24.82
C GLU A 161 23.30 17.14 -26.31
N THR A 162 22.24 16.42 -26.67
CA THR A 162 21.77 16.31 -28.05
C THR A 162 21.38 17.66 -28.62
N VAL A 163 20.62 18.47 -27.86
CA VAL A 163 20.23 19.83 -28.28
C VAL A 163 21.46 20.72 -28.48
N MET A 164 22.43 20.65 -27.56
CA MET A 164 23.68 21.41 -27.68
C MET A 164 24.51 20.96 -28.88
N ALA A 165 24.67 19.65 -29.11
CA ALA A 165 25.42 19.10 -30.23
C ALA A 165 24.80 19.49 -31.57
N VAL A 166 23.47 19.38 -31.71
CA VAL A 166 22.73 19.80 -32.92
C VAL A 166 22.88 21.31 -33.15
N SER A 167 22.81 22.11 -32.08
CA SER A 167 22.99 23.57 -32.17
C SER A 167 24.42 23.94 -32.57
N GLY A 168 25.43 23.28 -31.99
CA GLY A 168 26.83 23.44 -32.32
C GLY A 168 27.14 23.04 -33.76
N ALA A 169 26.58 21.92 -34.23
CA ALA A 169 26.69 21.46 -35.62
C ALA A 169 26.07 22.48 -36.60
N ARG A 170 24.90 23.05 -36.27
CA ARG A 170 24.25 24.08 -37.10
C ARG A 170 25.08 25.36 -37.20
N ILE A 171 25.65 25.82 -36.08
CA ILE A 171 26.53 27.01 -36.06
C ILE A 171 27.78 26.74 -36.90
N THR A 172 28.40 25.57 -36.75
CA THR A 172 29.58 25.17 -37.50
C THR A 172 29.30 25.11 -39.00
N ALA A 173 28.21 24.45 -39.41
CA ALA A 173 27.80 24.38 -40.80
C ALA A 173 27.54 25.78 -41.41
N ARG A 174 26.88 26.68 -40.66
CA ARG A 174 26.65 28.07 -41.10
C ARG A 174 27.97 28.82 -41.27
N TRP A 175 28.91 28.64 -40.36
CA TRP A 175 30.22 29.28 -40.42
C TRP A 175 31.07 28.78 -41.60
N GLU A 176 31.08 27.47 -41.84
CA GLU A 176 31.77 26.87 -42.98
C GLU A 176 31.18 27.35 -44.30
N LEU A 177 29.85 27.40 -44.40
CA LEU A 177 29.15 27.95 -45.56
C LEU A 177 29.54 29.42 -45.82
N MET A 178 29.55 30.25 -44.77
CA MET A 178 30.01 31.65 -44.88
C MET A 178 31.47 31.75 -45.33
N ARG A 179 32.34 30.88 -44.81
CA ARG A 179 33.76 30.84 -45.18
C ARG A 179 33.94 30.44 -46.66
N GLU A 180 33.22 29.43 -47.13
CA GLU A 180 33.27 29.00 -48.54
C GLU A 180 32.80 30.11 -49.48
N TRP A 181 31.72 30.81 -49.11
CA TRP A 181 31.20 31.96 -49.86
C TRP A 181 32.25 33.07 -49.96
N LEU A 182 32.88 33.45 -48.85
CA LEU A 182 33.95 34.46 -48.84
C LEU A 182 35.18 34.06 -49.68
N GLN A 183 35.46 32.77 -49.78
CA GLN A 183 36.59 32.26 -50.58
C GLN A 183 36.28 32.20 -52.09
N ARG A 184 35.07 32.54 -52.55
CA ARG A 184 34.61 32.36 -53.95
C ARG A 184 34.87 30.95 -54.50
N LYS A 185 34.96 29.95 -53.61
CA LYS A 185 35.17 28.56 -54.03
C LYS A 185 33.94 27.98 -54.72
N ASN A 186 32.80 28.63 -54.56
CA ASN A 186 31.54 28.31 -55.21
C ASN A 186 30.98 29.59 -55.84
N ASP A 187 31.41 29.95 -57.05
CA ASP A 187 30.80 31.06 -57.83
C ASP A 187 29.41 30.70 -58.38
N GLN A 188 28.90 29.50 -58.06
CA GLN A 188 27.73 28.88 -58.67
C GLN A 188 26.49 28.83 -57.75
N TRP A 189 26.48 29.59 -56.64
CA TRP A 189 25.31 29.67 -55.77
C TRP A 189 24.17 30.43 -56.44
N ASP A 190 23.33 29.69 -57.17
CA ASP A 190 22.05 30.18 -57.63
C ASP A 190 21.07 30.27 -56.44
N LEU A 191 20.96 31.48 -55.89
CA LEU A 191 20.08 31.84 -54.78
C LEU A 191 18.62 31.46 -55.05
N ALA A 192 18.15 31.56 -56.31
CA ALA A 192 16.78 31.22 -56.67
C ALA A 192 16.56 29.70 -56.56
N LYS A 193 17.51 28.90 -57.02
CA LYS A 193 17.46 27.44 -56.90
C LYS A 193 17.54 26.98 -55.44
N ALA A 194 18.42 27.59 -54.65
CA ALA A 194 18.55 27.27 -53.22
C ALA A 194 17.26 27.62 -52.44
N LEU A 195 16.64 28.76 -52.73
CA LEU A 195 15.37 29.17 -52.11
C LEU A 195 14.22 28.22 -52.49
N ALA A 196 14.15 27.79 -53.76
CA ALA A 196 13.17 26.81 -54.21
C ALA A 196 13.33 25.45 -53.51
N GLN A 197 14.58 24.98 -53.33
CA GLN A 197 14.88 23.77 -52.57
C GLN A 197 14.49 23.90 -51.10
N TYR A 198 14.81 25.03 -50.47
CA TYR A 198 14.43 25.31 -49.09
C TYR A 198 12.90 25.27 -48.91
N LYS A 199 12.14 25.97 -49.76
CA LYS A 199 10.67 25.94 -49.75
C LYS A 199 10.13 24.52 -49.85
N THR A 200 10.72 23.70 -50.72
CA THR A 200 10.34 22.30 -50.91
C THR A 200 10.58 21.47 -49.63
N VAL A 201 11.77 21.60 -49.02
CA VAL A 201 12.10 20.87 -47.78
C VAL A 201 11.19 21.30 -46.62
N VAL A 202 10.95 22.60 -46.45
CA VAL A 202 10.08 23.12 -45.39
C VAL A 202 8.64 22.66 -45.57
N LEU A 203 8.14 22.61 -46.80
CA LEU A 203 6.80 22.11 -47.10
C LEU A 203 6.67 20.61 -46.75
N GLU A 204 7.63 19.78 -47.17
CA GLU A 204 7.65 18.35 -46.86
C GLU A 204 7.84 18.09 -45.35
N GLU A 205 8.67 18.88 -44.65
CA GLU A 205 8.82 18.78 -43.20
C GLU A 205 7.51 19.12 -42.47
N SER A 206 6.79 20.16 -42.91
CA SER A 206 5.49 20.53 -42.32
C SER A 206 4.45 19.42 -42.49
N LYS A 207 4.43 18.76 -43.64
CA LYS A 207 3.56 17.62 -43.94
C LYS A 207 3.89 16.41 -43.08
N ASN A 208 5.17 16.11 -42.88
CA ASN A 208 5.61 14.99 -42.05
C ASN A 208 5.34 15.20 -40.56
N LYS A 209 5.39 16.44 -40.09
CA LYS A 209 5.13 16.81 -38.68
C LYS A 209 3.64 17.09 -38.39
N GLY A 210 2.77 17.08 -39.40
CA GLY A 210 1.36 17.45 -39.27
C GLY A 210 1.13 18.91 -38.87
N ALA A 211 2.11 19.77 -39.13
CA ALA A 211 2.05 21.19 -38.78
C ALA A 211 1.35 22.02 -39.87
N THR A 212 0.83 23.18 -39.51
CA THR A 212 0.23 24.14 -40.46
C THR A 212 1.24 24.52 -41.53
N VAL A 213 0.79 24.56 -42.80
CA VAL A 213 1.63 24.91 -43.94
C VAL A 213 2.26 26.30 -43.73
N PRO A 214 3.60 26.42 -43.73
CA PRO A 214 4.28 27.69 -43.56
C PRO A 214 3.95 28.65 -44.71
N THR A 215 3.49 29.86 -44.39
CA THR A 215 3.27 30.96 -45.34
C THR A 215 4.56 31.75 -45.55
N PHE A 216 4.97 31.94 -46.81
CA PHE A 216 6.23 32.61 -47.18
C PHE A 216 6.05 34.09 -47.56
N GLU A 217 5.11 34.81 -46.94
CA GLU A 217 4.74 36.18 -47.38
C GLU A 217 5.85 37.24 -47.21
N ASN A 218 6.84 37.00 -46.35
CA ASN A 218 8.03 37.86 -46.18
C ASN A 218 9.22 37.38 -47.04
N GLU A 219 8.98 37.10 -48.32
CA GLU A 219 10.04 36.68 -49.25
C GLU A 219 10.98 37.86 -49.56
N PRO A 220 12.29 37.76 -49.29
CA PRO A 220 13.22 38.81 -49.64
C PRO A 220 13.33 38.90 -51.17
N THR A 221 13.10 40.10 -51.72
CA THR A 221 13.32 40.37 -53.15
C THR A 221 14.79 40.14 -53.48
N ILE A 222 15.09 39.04 -54.17
CA ILE A 222 16.44 38.74 -54.63
C ILE A 222 16.79 39.79 -55.70
N PRO A 223 17.82 40.63 -55.49
CA PRO A 223 18.23 41.56 -56.53
C PRO A 223 18.67 40.77 -57.78
N PRO A 224 18.31 41.23 -59.00
CA PRO A 224 18.80 40.60 -60.22
C PRO A 224 20.33 40.61 -60.20
N ASP A 225 20.93 39.55 -60.74
CA ASP A 225 22.37 39.27 -60.77
C ASP A 225 23.15 40.41 -61.45
N SER A 226 23.28 41.52 -60.73
CA SER A 226 24.13 42.63 -61.07
C SER A 226 25.50 42.16 -60.66
N GLY A 227 26.22 41.58 -61.62
CA GLY A 227 27.62 41.22 -61.47
C GLY A 227 28.34 42.34 -60.73
N MET A 228 28.58 42.13 -59.44
CA MET A 228 29.46 42.98 -58.65
C MET A 228 30.86 42.62 -59.13
N GLY A 229 31.21 43.14 -60.31
CA GLY A 229 32.56 43.49 -60.67
C GLY A 229 33.01 44.53 -59.67
N ILE A 230 33.39 44.07 -58.47
CA ILE A 230 34.20 44.82 -57.55
C ILE A 230 35.51 45.01 -58.32
N ASP A 231 35.63 46.12 -59.04
CA ASP A 231 36.87 46.54 -59.68
C ASP A 231 37.85 46.81 -58.54
N LEU A 232 38.61 45.78 -58.18
CA LEU A 232 39.76 45.86 -57.28
C LEU A 232 40.88 46.58 -58.04
N ARG A 233 40.63 47.82 -58.48
CA ARG A 233 41.67 48.68 -59.04
C ARG A 233 42.57 49.07 -57.87
N PRO A 234 43.86 48.68 -57.86
CA PRO A 234 44.77 49.08 -56.80
C PRO A 234 44.95 50.59 -56.93
N GLY A 235 44.36 51.35 -56.00
CA GLY A 235 44.62 52.77 -55.88
C GLY A 235 46.11 52.97 -55.64
N GLY A 236 46.82 53.42 -56.66
CA GLY A 236 48.21 53.78 -56.58
C GLY A 236 48.40 54.85 -55.52
N TYR A 237 49.21 54.52 -54.51
CA TYR A 237 49.79 55.52 -53.63
C TYR A 237 50.81 56.31 -54.45
N SER A 238 50.43 57.51 -54.89
CA SER A 238 51.40 58.49 -55.36
C SER A 238 52.11 59.09 -54.14
N SER A 239 53.45 59.09 -54.23
CA SER A 239 54.41 59.67 -53.28
C SER A 239 54.24 61.17 -53.07
#